data_AF-A0A925EH64-F1
#
_entry.id   AF-A0A925EH64-F1
#
_cell.length_a   1.000
_cell.length_b   1.000
_cell.length_c   1.000
_cell.angle_alpha   90.00
_cell.angle_beta   90.00
_cell.angle_gamma   90.00
#
_symmetry.space_group_name_H-M   'P 1'
#
loop_
_entity.id
_entity.type
_entity.pdbx_description
1 polymer ?
#
loop_
_entity_poly.entity_id
_entity_poly.type
_entity_poly.pdbx_seq_one_letter_code
_entity_poly.pdbx_strand_id
1 'polypeptide(L)'
;MEITKTLYVTNPKDWRTWLKRNYKTEKEIWLVYYKKETDKPRIQYNDAMEEALCFGWIDSIIKKLDDESTVQRFSPRKPKAKYSQANIERLRTLVAKKKVIKEVAENLDGILQEKFIFPPDILKAIQSNKEAWKNYQKFSDSYKRIRIAFIDGARKRPEEFKKRLRHFIEMTEKNKMFGFGGIEKHY
;
A
#
# COMPACT_ATOMS: atom_id res chain seq x y z
N MET A 1 21.44 -9.23 -1.55
CA MET A 1 20.84 -8.70 -2.79
C MET A 1 21.34 -7.29 -2.99
N GLU A 2 21.93 -6.95 -4.13
CA GLU A 2 22.54 -5.65 -4.42
C GLU A 2 21.53 -4.66 -5.04
N ILE A 3 21.85 -3.37 -5.03
CA ILE A 3 21.07 -2.37 -5.77
C ILE A 3 21.53 -2.46 -7.22
N THR A 4 20.61 -2.74 -8.14
CA THR A 4 20.91 -2.93 -9.56
C THR A 4 20.68 -1.62 -10.33
N LYS A 5 19.51 -1.46 -10.95
CA LYS A 5 19.11 -0.26 -11.67
C LYS A 5 18.21 0.60 -10.80
N THR A 6 18.53 1.88 -10.68
CA THR A 6 17.72 2.86 -9.97
C THR A 6 16.90 3.71 -10.93
N LEU A 7 15.76 4.19 -10.47
CA LEU A 7 14.90 5.13 -11.18
C LEU A 7 14.41 6.20 -10.21
N TYR A 8 14.60 7.46 -10.57
CA TYR A 8 14.04 8.59 -9.85
C TYR A 8 12.84 9.13 -10.60
N VAL A 9 11.68 9.15 -9.92
CA VAL A 9 10.41 9.70 -10.42
C VAL A 9 9.73 10.45 -9.29
N THR A 10 9.05 11.54 -9.65
CA THR A 10 8.48 12.47 -8.66
C THR A 10 6.96 12.37 -8.57
N ASN A 11 6.32 11.68 -9.53
CA ASN A 11 4.88 11.63 -9.65
C ASN A 11 4.39 10.28 -10.23
N PRO A 12 3.11 9.91 -10.00
CA PRO A 12 2.55 8.65 -10.48
C PRO A 12 2.54 8.50 -12.00
N LYS A 13 2.46 9.60 -12.77
CA LYS A 13 2.36 9.54 -14.24
C LYS A 13 3.66 9.07 -14.86
N ASP A 14 4.79 9.56 -14.39
CA ASP A 14 6.11 9.14 -14.86
C ASP A 14 6.40 7.70 -14.47
N TRP A 15 6.03 7.32 -13.24
CA TRP A 15 6.13 5.95 -12.78
C TRP A 15 5.27 4.98 -13.62
N ARG A 16 4.01 5.33 -13.87
CA ARG A 16 3.11 4.56 -14.75
C ARG A 16 3.66 4.46 -16.18
N THR A 17 4.28 5.52 -16.68
CA THR A 17 4.90 5.52 -18.02
C THR A 17 6.08 4.56 -18.08
N TRP A 18 6.92 4.53 -17.04
CA TRP A 18 7.99 3.54 -16.94
C TRP A 18 7.42 2.13 -16.87
N LEU A 19 6.42 1.87 -16.02
CA LEU A 19 5.79 0.56 -15.89
C LEU A 19 5.22 0.07 -17.22
N LYS A 20 4.47 0.90 -17.95
CA LYS A 20 3.91 0.55 -19.27
C LYS A 20 4.96 0.03 -20.25
N ARG A 21 6.16 0.62 -20.24
CA ARG A 21 7.25 0.26 -21.15
C ARG A 21 8.01 -0.98 -20.71
N ASN A 22 8.03 -1.27 -19.41
CA ASN A 22 9.03 -2.18 -18.82
C ASN A 22 8.44 -3.36 -18.04
N TYR A 23 7.14 -3.38 -17.73
CA TYR A 23 6.57 -4.35 -16.79
C TYR A 23 6.73 -5.83 -17.19
N LYS A 24 6.97 -6.11 -18.47
CA LYS A 24 7.19 -7.46 -19.03
C LYS A 24 8.67 -7.84 -19.18
N THR A 25 9.55 -6.85 -19.29
CA THR A 25 10.96 -7.07 -19.69
C THR A 25 11.92 -6.89 -18.52
N GLU A 26 11.65 -5.95 -17.62
CA GLU A 26 12.48 -5.70 -16.45
C GLU A 26 12.14 -6.67 -15.32
N LYS A 27 13.17 -7.20 -14.66
CA LYS A 27 13.01 -8.13 -13.51
C LYS A 27 12.82 -7.40 -12.19
N GLU A 28 13.24 -6.14 -12.13
CA GLU A 28 13.18 -5.28 -10.96
C GLU A 28 13.51 -3.83 -11.33
N ILE A 29 13.19 -2.91 -10.44
CA ILE A 29 13.70 -1.54 -10.45
C ILE A 29 13.76 -1.02 -9.01
N TRP A 30 14.71 -0.15 -8.72
CA TRP A 30 14.85 0.49 -7.43
C TRP A 30 14.42 1.95 -7.53
N LEU A 31 13.23 2.27 -7.00
CA LEU A 31 12.77 3.66 -6.97
C LEU A 31 13.53 4.44 -5.91
N VAL A 32 14.09 5.60 -6.29
CA VAL A 32 14.79 6.52 -5.38
C VAL A 32 13.78 7.37 -4.62
N TYR A 33 13.91 7.40 -3.30
CA TYR A 33 13.16 8.23 -2.38
C TYR A 33 14.12 9.12 -1.59
N TYR A 34 14.19 10.39 -1.96
CA TYR A 34 14.87 11.38 -1.14
C TYR A 34 14.21 11.52 0.22
N LYS A 35 15.01 11.76 1.26
CA LYS A 35 14.52 12.03 2.62
C LYS A 35 13.76 13.35 2.65
N LYS A 36 12.80 13.48 3.59
CA LYS A 36 11.87 14.63 3.60
C LYS A 36 12.61 15.95 3.82
N GLU A 37 13.63 15.92 4.67
CA GLU A 37 14.49 17.04 5.06
C GLU A 37 15.36 17.59 3.92
N THR A 38 15.43 16.92 2.77
CA THR A 38 16.20 17.40 1.62
C THR A 38 15.40 18.33 0.71
N ASP A 39 14.09 18.45 0.94
CA ASP A 39 13.12 19.17 0.10
C ASP A 39 13.10 18.75 -1.38
N LYS A 40 13.81 17.68 -1.74
CA LYS A 40 13.82 17.13 -3.09
C LYS A 40 12.48 16.47 -3.40
N PRO A 41 11.89 16.72 -4.58
CA PRO A 41 10.65 16.07 -4.99
C PRO A 41 10.73 14.54 -4.91
N ARG A 42 9.63 13.88 -4.58
CA ARG A 42 9.56 12.41 -4.60
C ARG A 42 8.13 11.94 -4.78
N ILE A 43 7.97 10.83 -5.48
CA ILE A 43 6.69 10.14 -5.54
C ILE A 43 6.27 9.71 -4.12
N GLN A 44 4.98 9.82 -3.81
CA GLN A 44 4.45 9.28 -2.55
C GLN A 44 4.41 7.75 -2.63
N TYR A 45 4.69 7.07 -1.51
CA TYR A 45 4.74 5.60 -1.53
C TYR A 45 3.45 4.95 -2.02
N ASN A 46 2.26 5.37 -1.54
CA ASN A 46 1.01 4.75 -2.03
C ASN A 46 0.78 5.02 -3.52
N ASP A 47 1.18 6.19 -4.03
CA ASP A 47 1.13 6.47 -5.48
C ASP A 47 2.01 5.48 -6.25
N ALA A 48 3.23 5.22 -5.78
CA ALA A 48 4.11 4.24 -6.40
C ALA A 48 3.55 2.80 -6.31
N MET A 49 3.01 2.43 -5.16
CA MET A 49 2.50 1.09 -4.89
C MET A 49 1.22 0.79 -5.67
N GLU A 50 0.26 1.71 -5.72
CA GLU A 50 -0.99 1.51 -6.47
C GLU A 50 -0.74 1.41 -7.97
N GLU A 51 0.16 2.23 -8.52
CA GLU A 51 0.58 2.10 -9.91
C GLU A 51 1.31 0.78 -10.13
N ALA A 52 2.21 0.34 -9.24
CA ALA A 52 2.87 -0.96 -9.38
C ALA A 52 1.87 -2.13 -9.41
N LEU A 53 0.87 -2.12 -8.51
CA LEU A 53 -0.20 -3.13 -8.47
C LEU A 53 -0.98 -3.19 -9.79
N CYS A 54 -1.20 -2.05 -10.46
CA CYS A 54 -1.88 -2.00 -11.74
C CYS A 54 -1.17 -2.77 -12.87
N PHE A 55 0.13 -3.06 -12.71
CA PHE A 55 0.96 -3.81 -13.66
C PHE A 55 1.42 -5.16 -13.10
N GLY A 56 0.89 -5.60 -11.95
CA GLY A 56 1.27 -6.87 -11.33
C GLY A 56 2.65 -6.82 -10.66
N TRP A 57 3.15 -5.63 -10.36
CA TRP A 57 4.39 -5.40 -9.63
C TRP A 57 4.11 -5.14 -8.14
N ILE A 58 5.08 -5.47 -7.29
CA ILE A 58 5.02 -5.25 -5.84
C ILE A 58 6.32 -4.67 -5.32
N ASP A 59 6.25 -3.96 -4.20
CA ASP A 59 7.41 -3.53 -3.45
C ASP A 59 7.98 -4.66 -2.58
N SER A 60 9.21 -4.49 -2.12
CA SER A 60 9.87 -5.42 -1.19
C SER A 60 10.90 -4.72 -0.30
N ILE A 61 12.17 -4.72 -0.70
CA ILE A 61 13.30 -4.33 0.14
C ILE A 61 13.55 -2.82 0.02
N ILE A 62 13.74 -2.17 1.17
CA ILE A 62 14.28 -0.80 1.26
C ILE A 62 15.76 -0.87 1.59
N LYS A 63 16.56 0.00 0.97
CA LYS A 63 17.97 0.19 1.29
C LYS A 63 18.35 1.66 1.34
N LYS A 64 19.39 1.99 2.09
CA LYS A 64 20.09 3.27 1.95
C LYS A 64 20.80 3.29 0.59
N LEU A 65 20.66 4.39 -0.15
CA LEU A 65 21.44 4.63 -1.37
C LEU A 65 22.62 5.55 -1.04
N ASP A 66 22.35 6.65 -0.35
CA ASP A 66 23.32 7.62 0.14
C ASP A 66 22.79 8.30 1.42
N ASP A 67 23.42 9.39 1.87
CA ASP A 67 23.03 10.11 3.07
C ASP A 67 21.71 10.86 2.94
N GLU A 68 21.25 11.14 1.73
CA GLU A 68 20.07 11.94 1.43
C GLU A 68 18.90 11.11 0.91
N SER A 69 19.11 9.84 0.59
CA SER A 69 18.12 9.04 -0.10
C SER A 69 18.14 7.55 0.27
N THR A 70 16.96 6.95 0.13
CA THR A 70 16.78 5.50 0.17
C THR A 70 16.27 5.03 -1.18
N VAL A 71 16.35 3.72 -1.42
CA VAL A 71 15.74 3.07 -2.57
C VAL A 71 14.79 1.99 -2.11
N GLN A 72 13.64 1.89 -2.78
CA GLN A 72 12.67 0.81 -2.60
C GLN A 72 12.65 -0.04 -3.86
N ARG A 73 12.91 -1.33 -3.70
CA ARG A 73 12.79 -2.30 -4.78
C ARG A 73 11.33 -2.54 -5.14
N PHE A 74 11.03 -2.48 -6.43
CA PHE A 74 9.81 -2.99 -7.07
C PHE A 74 10.17 -4.09 -8.05
N SER A 75 9.35 -5.13 -8.13
CA SER A 75 9.56 -6.25 -9.06
C SER A 75 8.24 -6.92 -9.44
N PRO A 76 8.17 -7.66 -10.57
CA PRO A 76 7.03 -8.50 -10.88
C PRO A 76 6.69 -9.43 -9.72
N ARG A 77 5.41 -9.56 -9.41
CA ARG A 77 4.94 -10.50 -8.39
C ARG A 77 5.21 -11.93 -8.85
N LYS A 78 5.73 -12.78 -7.97
CA LYS A 78 5.88 -14.21 -8.26
C LYS A 78 4.49 -14.84 -8.53
N PRO A 79 4.23 -15.52 -9.66
CA PRO A 79 2.89 -15.94 -10.07
C PRO A 79 2.06 -16.65 -8.98
N LYS A 80 2.70 -17.53 -8.19
CA LYS A 80 2.04 -18.33 -7.15
C LYS A 80 1.91 -17.65 -5.77
N ALA A 81 2.50 -16.47 -5.57
CA ALA A 81 2.38 -15.79 -4.28
C ALA A 81 0.94 -15.31 -4.06
N LYS A 82 0.47 -15.27 -2.81
CA LYS A 82 -0.82 -14.63 -2.51
C LYS A 82 -0.63 -13.11 -2.39
N TYR A 83 -1.62 -12.32 -2.79
CA TYR A 83 -1.67 -10.92 -2.39
C TYR A 83 -1.92 -10.84 -0.88
N SER A 84 -1.36 -9.83 -0.22
CA SER A 84 -1.82 -9.47 1.12
C SER A 84 -3.25 -8.94 1.03
N GLN A 85 -4.05 -9.13 2.08
CA GLN A 85 -5.42 -8.61 2.09
C GLN A 85 -5.44 -7.09 1.84
N ALA A 86 -4.48 -6.34 2.37
CA ALA A 86 -4.38 -4.90 2.13
C ALA A 86 -4.11 -4.54 0.65
N ASN A 87 -3.46 -5.41 -0.12
CA ASN A 87 -3.27 -5.23 -1.56
C ASN A 87 -4.52 -5.67 -2.34
N ILE A 88 -5.22 -6.72 -1.90
CA ILE A 88 -6.52 -7.12 -2.46
C ILE A 88 -7.50 -5.95 -2.38
N GLU A 89 -7.58 -5.26 -1.23
CA GLU A 89 -8.48 -4.12 -1.05
C GLU A 89 -8.09 -2.90 -1.89
N ARG A 90 -6.79 -2.65 -2.11
CA ARG A 90 -6.33 -1.64 -3.07
C ARG A 90 -6.73 -2.01 -4.50
N LEU A 91 -6.46 -3.25 -4.90
CA LEU A 91 -6.78 -3.77 -6.23
C LEU A 91 -8.28 -3.70 -6.50
N ARG A 92 -9.13 -3.96 -5.51
CA ARG A 92 -10.59 -3.80 -5.61
C ARG A 92 -10.96 -2.38 -6.07
N THR A 93 -10.37 -1.36 -5.46
CA THR A 93 -10.58 0.05 -5.86
C THR A 93 -9.95 0.35 -7.23
N LEU A 94 -8.77 -0.17 -7.54
CA LEU A 94 -8.07 0.09 -8.80
C LEU A 94 -8.77 -0.55 -10.01
N VAL A 95 -9.32 -1.75 -9.85
CA VAL A 95 -10.12 -2.44 -10.87
C VAL A 95 -11.42 -1.68 -11.12
N ALA A 96 -12.13 -1.27 -10.06
CA ALA A 96 -13.33 -0.43 -10.19
C ALA A 96 -13.05 0.89 -10.94
N LYS A 97 -11.86 1.47 -10.73
CA LYS A 97 -11.38 2.68 -11.44
C LYS A 97 -10.80 2.40 -12.84
N LYS A 98 -10.85 1.15 -13.34
CA LYS A 98 -10.28 0.72 -14.64
C LYS A 98 -8.80 1.09 -14.81
N LYS A 99 -8.02 1.10 -13.73
CA LYS A 99 -6.58 1.45 -13.75
C LYS A 99 -5.66 0.25 -13.98
N VAL A 100 -6.12 -0.95 -13.64
CA VAL A 100 -5.37 -2.19 -13.76
C VAL A 100 -5.34 -2.64 -15.21
N ILE A 101 -4.18 -3.09 -15.71
CA ILE A 101 -4.08 -3.61 -17.08
C ILE A 101 -4.86 -4.91 -17.23
N LYS A 102 -5.36 -5.18 -18.44
CA LYS A 102 -6.21 -6.33 -18.76
C LYS A 102 -5.64 -7.66 -18.23
N GLU A 103 -4.37 -7.94 -18.55
CA GLU A 103 -3.67 -9.17 -18.14
C GLU A 103 -3.66 -9.38 -16.62
N VAL A 104 -3.53 -8.30 -15.83
CA VAL A 104 -3.56 -8.41 -14.37
C VAL A 104 -5.00 -8.56 -13.91
N ALA A 105 -5.94 -7.79 -14.45
CA ALA A 105 -7.34 -7.81 -14.07
C ALA A 105 -7.99 -9.20 -14.28
N GLU A 106 -7.69 -9.87 -15.40
CA GLU A 106 -8.19 -11.23 -15.71
C GLU A 106 -7.78 -12.27 -14.65
N ASN A 107 -6.68 -12.03 -13.94
CA ASN A 107 -6.21 -12.90 -12.86
C ASN A 107 -6.74 -12.51 -11.47
N LEU A 108 -7.62 -11.50 -11.37
CA LEU A 108 -8.13 -10.98 -10.10
C LEU A 108 -9.59 -11.35 -9.82
N ASP A 109 -10.35 -11.82 -10.80
CA ASP A 109 -11.81 -12.02 -10.65
C ASP A 109 -12.18 -12.91 -9.46
N GLY A 110 -11.54 -14.07 -9.31
CA GLY A 110 -11.77 -14.94 -8.14
C GLY A 110 -11.26 -14.35 -6.82
N ILE A 111 -10.18 -13.57 -6.86
CA ILE A 111 -9.56 -12.96 -5.67
C ILE A 111 -10.42 -11.81 -5.12
N LEU A 112 -11.05 -11.03 -6.01
CA LEU A 112 -11.85 -9.87 -5.64
C LEU A 112 -13.29 -10.24 -5.29
N GLN A 113 -13.77 -11.43 -5.59
CA GLN A 113 -15.13 -11.85 -5.18
C GLN A 113 -15.25 -12.12 -3.68
N GLU A 114 -14.13 -12.46 -3.01
CA GLU A 114 -14.13 -12.67 -1.56
C GLU A 114 -14.52 -11.38 -0.82
N LYS A 115 -15.51 -11.49 0.08
CA LYS A 115 -15.95 -10.39 0.94
C LYS A 115 -14.95 -10.20 2.06
N PHE A 116 -14.58 -8.95 2.32
CA PHE A 116 -13.75 -8.63 3.48
C PHE A 116 -14.57 -8.77 4.77
N ILE A 117 -14.16 -9.67 5.64
CA ILE A 117 -14.75 -9.86 6.96
C ILE A 117 -13.91 -9.07 7.97
N PHE A 118 -14.53 -8.11 8.63
CA PHE A 118 -13.88 -7.34 9.68
C PHE A 118 -13.65 -8.22 10.92
N PRO A 119 -12.40 -8.37 11.42
CA PRO A 119 -12.13 -9.19 12.60
C PRO A 119 -12.82 -8.63 13.84
N PRO A 120 -13.63 -9.43 14.56
CA PRO A 120 -14.43 -8.94 15.69
C PRO A 120 -13.60 -8.35 16.83
N ASP A 121 -12.40 -8.89 17.09
CA ASP A 121 -11.49 -8.42 18.13
C ASP A 121 -10.95 -7.01 17.82
N ILE A 122 -10.57 -6.77 16.56
CA ILE A 122 -10.12 -5.44 16.10
C ILE A 122 -11.27 -4.43 16.17
N LEU A 123 -12.47 -4.80 15.70
CA LEU A 123 -13.62 -3.91 15.76
C LEU A 123 -14.00 -3.55 17.19
N LYS A 124 -14.06 -4.54 18.10
CA LYS A 124 -14.33 -4.32 19.52
C LYS A 124 -13.32 -3.36 20.15
N ALA A 125 -12.02 -3.53 19.83
CA ALA A 125 -10.99 -2.64 20.35
C ALA A 125 -11.18 -1.18 19.90
N ILE A 126 -11.59 -0.95 18.65
CA ILE A 126 -11.91 0.40 18.15
C ILE A 126 -13.17 0.95 18.84
N GLN A 127 -14.21 0.12 18.98
CA GLN A 127 -15.49 0.47 19.62
C GLN A 127 -15.35 0.87 21.10
N SER A 128 -14.38 0.30 21.81
CA SER A 128 -14.09 0.66 23.21
C SER A 128 -13.65 2.11 23.39
N ASN A 129 -13.13 2.76 22.34
CA ASN A 129 -12.86 4.19 22.35
C ASN A 129 -13.99 4.93 21.61
N LYS A 130 -14.86 5.61 22.36
CA LYS A 130 -16.08 6.25 21.83
C LYS A 130 -15.80 7.27 20.71
N GLU A 131 -14.76 8.09 20.87
CA GLU A 131 -14.43 9.11 19.88
C GLU A 131 -13.77 8.49 18.64
N ALA A 132 -12.88 7.51 18.83
CA ALA A 132 -12.35 6.73 17.71
C ALA A 132 -13.47 6.03 16.94
N TRP A 133 -14.46 5.43 17.60
CA TRP A 133 -15.58 4.77 16.93
C TRP A 133 -16.44 5.74 16.12
N LYS A 134 -16.73 6.92 16.67
CA LYS A 134 -17.48 7.98 15.99
C LYS A 134 -16.76 8.45 14.71
N ASN A 135 -15.44 8.64 14.77
CA ASN A 135 -14.66 9.06 13.61
C ASN A 135 -14.43 7.92 12.61
N TYR A 136 -14.17 6.70 13.10
CA TYR A 136 -14.03 5.50 12.28
C TYR A 136 -15.21 5.31 11.34
N GLN A 137 -16.45 5.47 11.83
CA GLN A 137 -17.66 5.31 11.02
C GLN A 137 -17.69 6.22 9.78
N LYS A 138 -17.10 7.42 9.87
CA LYS A 138 -17.07 8.41 8.78
C LYS A 138 -16.03 8.11 7.70
N PHE A 139 -15.01 7.30 7.99
CA PHE A 139 -13.97 6.99 7.02
C PHE A 139 -14.51 6.15 5.86
N SER A 140 -13.91 6.28 4.68
CA SER A 140 -14.29 5.49 3.51
C SER A 140 -14.09 3.99 3.75
N ASP A 141 -14.96 3.16 3.19
CA ASP A 141 -14.88 1.71 3.41
C ASP A 141 -13.58 1.12 2.85
N SER A 142 -13.04 1.67 1.76
CA SER A 142 -11.76 1.23 1.22
C SER A 142 -10.63 1.47 2.23
N TYR A 143 -10.59 2.65 2.87
CA TYR A 143 -9.63 2.95 3.92
C TYR A 143 -9.77 2.00 5.11
N LYS A 144 -10.99 1.82 5.62
CA LYS A 144 -11.28 0.91 6.74
C LYS A 144 -10.75 -0.49 6.46
N ARG A 145 -11.10 -1.07 5.30
CA ARG A 145 -10.66 -2.42 4.91
C ARG A 145 -9.14 -2.52 4.77
N ILE A 146 -8.49 -1.56 4.12
CA ILE A 146 -7.02 -1.56 3.94
C ILE A 146 -6.30 -1.48 5.28
N ARG A 147 -6.74 -0.60 6.19
CA ARG A 147 -6.09 -0.42 7.51
C ARG A 147 -6.31 -1.64 8.40
N ILE A 148 -7.52 -2.19 8.45
CA ILE A 148 -7.81 -3.38 9.24
C ILE A 148 -7.07 -4.60 8.68
N ALA A 149 -7.02 -4.77 7.36
CA ALA A 149 -6.21 -5.80 6.71
C ALA A 149 -4.71 -5.69 7.06
N PHE A 150 -4.18 -4.46 7.16
CA PHE A 150 -2.78 -4.22 7.52
C PHE A 150 -2.49 -4.55 9.00
N ILE A 151 -3.43 -4.24 9.90
CA ILE A 151 -3.34 -4.60 11.32
C ILE A 151 -3.41 -6.12 11.46
N ASP A 152 -4.45 -6.74 10.89
CA ASP A 152 -4.73 -8.17 10.95
C ASP A 152 -3.58 -9.04 10.39
N GLY A 153 -2.96 -8.60 9.29
CA GLY A 153 -1.79 -9.27 8.71
C GLY A 153 -0.56 -9.34 9.63
N ALA A 154 -0.56 -8.65 10.78
CA ALA A 154 0.49 -8.74 11.79
C ALA A 154 0.23 -9.79 12.88
N ARG A 155 -0.87 -10.57 12.86
CA ARG A 155 -1.22 -11.52 13.94
C ARG A 155 -0.09 -12.45 14.39
N LYS A 156 0.73 -12.95 13.46
CA LYS A 156 1.90 -13.81 13.77
C LYS A 156 3.02 -13.09 14.54
N ARG A 157 2.92 -11.77 14.71
CA ARG A 157 3.84 -10.89 15.42
C ARG A 157 3.03 -10.08 16.45
N PRO A 158 2.72 -10.64 17.63
CA PRO A 158 1.77 -10.05 18.58
C PRO A 158 2.09 -8.62 18.97
N GLU A 159 3.36 -8.29 19.19
CA GLU A 159 3.79 -6.93 19.56
C GLU A 159 3.57 -5.93 18.42
N GLU A 160 3.84 -6.32 17.18
CA GLU A 160 3.58 -5.49 16.01
C GLU A 160 2.06 -5.33 15.75
N PHE A 161 1.26 -6.39 15.97
CA PHE A 161 -0.20 -6.31 15.92
C PHE A 161 -0.74 -5.31 16.93
N LYS A 162 -0.36 -5.42 18.22
CA LYS A 162 -0.76 -4.51 19.28
C LYS A 162 -0.36 -3.07 18.97
N LYS A 163 0.88 -2.87 18.50
CA LYS A 163 1.40 -1.55 18.11
C LYS A 163 0.57 -0.93 17.00
N ARG A 164 0.27 -1.67 15.94
CA ARG A 164 -0.54 -1.18 14.80
C ARG A 164 -1.96 -0.86 15.22
N LEU A 165 -2.59 -1.73 16.02
CA LEU A 165 -3.96 -1.54 16.50
C LEU A 165 -4.06 -0.30 17.39
N ARG A 166 -3.16 -0.18 18.39
CA ARG A 166 -3.11 0.99 19.28
C ARG A 166 -2.91 2.28 18.48
N HIS A 167 -1.92 2.31 17.60
CA HIS A 167 -1.67 3.50 16.77
C HIS A 167 -2.86 3.85 15.87
N PHE A 168 -3.56 2.84 15.33
CA PHE A 168 -4.76 3.08 14.54
C PHE A 168 -5.88 3.73 15.35
N ILE A 169 -6.11 3.27 16.58
CA ILE A 169 -7.10 3.86 17.49
C ILE A 169 -6.71 5.30 17.84
N GLU A 170 -5.45 5.55 18.22
CA GLU A 170 -4.95 6.90 18.58
C GLU A 170 -5.11 7.92 17.43
N MET A 171 -4.82 7.51 16.19
CA MET A 171 -4.96 8.39 15.02
C MET A 171 -6.43 8.61 14.65
N THR A 172 -7.25 7.56 14.77
CA THR A 172 -8.69 7.63 14.48
C THR A 172 -9.41 8.50 15.50
N GLU A 173 -9.05 8.43 16.77
CA GLU A 173 -9.54 9.33 17.83
C GLU A 173 -9.29 10.80 17.47
N LYS A 174 -8.11 11.10 16.91
CA LYS A 174 -7.75 12.44 16.41
C LYS A 174 -8.41 12.81 15.06
N ASN A 175 -9.31 11.97 14.55
CA ASN A 175 -9.92 12.09 13.21
C ASN A 175 -8.88 12.20 12.07
N LYS A 176 -7.71 11.55 12.24
CA LYS A 176 -6.62 11.58 11.26
C LYS A 176 -6.52 10.26 10.52
N MET A 177 -6.70 10.31 9.20
CA MET A 177 -6.32 9.19 8.34
C MET A 177 -4.80 9.16 8.17
N PHE A 178 -4.23 7.95 8.14
CA PHE A 178 -2.79 7.76 7.99
C PHE A 178 -2.47 6.45 7.27
N GLY A 179 -1.20 6.30 6.91
CA GLY A 179 -0.69 5.18 6.16
C GLY A 179 0.56 5.60 5.38
N PHE A 180 0.94 4.80 4.39
CA PHE A 180 2.22 4.98 3.73
C PHE A 180 2.16 6.06 2.63
N GLY A 181 2.20 7.35 3.00
CA GLY A 181 2.31 8.50 2.09
C GLY A 181 1.10 8.72 1.15
N GLY A 182 0.66 9.97 0.95
CA GLY A 182 -0.43 10.30 0.00
C GLY A 182 -1.82 9.74 0.33
N ILE A 183 -2.10 9.39 1.60
CA ILE A 183 -3.39 8.78 2.01
C ILE A 183 -4.59 9.69 1.72
N GLU A 184 -4.48 10.99 2.00
CA GLU A 184 -5.54 11.99 1.79
C GLU A 184 -6.00 12.11 0.33
N LYS A 185 -5.14 11.71 -0.61
CA LYS A 185 -5.45 11.73 -2.05
C LYS A 185 -6.27 10.52 -2.49
N HIS A 186 -6.21 9.43 -1.74
CA HIS A 186 -6.75 8.13 -2.15
C HIS A 186 -8.04 7.73 -1.43
N TYR A 187 -8.30 8.30 -0.25
CA TYR A 187 -9.26 7.75 0.72
C TYR A 187 -10.10 8.77 1.46
#